data_AF-A0A7Y2D3M7-F1
#
_entry.id   AF-A0A7Y2D3M7-F1
#
_cell.length_a   1.000
_cell.length_b   1.000
_cell.length_c   1.000
_cell.angle_alpha   90.00
_cell.angle_beta   90.00
_cell.angle_gamma   90.00
#
_symmetry.space_group_name_H-M   'P 1'
#
loop_
_entity.id
_entity.type
_entity.pdbx_description
1 polymer ?
#
loop_
_entity_poly.entity_id
_entity_poly.type
_entity_poly.pdbx_seq_one_letter_code
_entity_poly.pdbx_strand_id
1 'polypeptide(L)' 'PTLRALFRAAGAEFRHDDTPPRVVIKEYVDVAHAFFPEGREPSFVNAVLDHMAREARPEAF' A
#
# COMPACT_ATOMS: atom_id res chain seq x y z
N PRO A 1 -2.40 2.76 15.28
CA PRO A 1 -3.72 2.23 14.83
C PRO A 1 -3.91 2.32 13.32
N THR A 2 -3.70 3.52 12.74
CA THR A 2 -3.91 3.83 11.31
C THR A 2 -3.02 3.04 10.36
N LEU A 3 -1.69 3.10 10.49
CA LEU A 3 -0.76 2.38 9.59
C LEU A 3 -0.99 0.87 9.59
N ARG A 4 -1.25 0.29 10.77
CA ARG A 4 -1.55 -1.14 10.89
C ARG A 4 -2.85 -1.52 10.16
N ALA A 5 -3.86 -0.67 10.20
CA ALA A 5 -5.11 -0.90 9.47
C ALA A 5 -4.88 -0.75 7.96
N LEU A 6 -4.15 0.29 7.55
CA LEU A 6 -3.74 0.54 6.17
C LEU A 6 -3.03 -0.67 5.58
N PHE A 7 -1.98 -1.19 6.24
CA PHE A 7 -1.22 -2.33 5.71
C PHE A 7 -2.04 -3.62 5.63
N ARG A 8 -2.98 -3.84 6.56
CA ARG A 8 -3.88 -5.01 6.49
C ARG A 8 -4.85 -4.91 5.33
N ALA A 9 -5.39 -3.73 5.07
CA ALA A 9 -6.32 -3.50 3.97
C ALA A 9 -5.60 -3.63 2.61
N ALA A 10 -4.46 -2.95 2.43
CA ALA A 10 -3.63 -3.08 1.23
C ALA A 10 -3.13 -4.52 1.00
N GLY A 11 -2.71 -5.20 2.07
CA GLY A 11 -2.29 -6.60 1.99
C GLY A 11 -3.42 -7.58 1.60
N ALA A 12 -4.67 -7.26 1.93
CA ALA A 12 -5.82 -8.04 1.48
C ALA A 12 -6.11 -7.80 -0.01
N GLU A 13 -6.00 -6.56 -0.48
CA GLU A 13 -6.16 -6.19 -1.89
C GLU A 13 -5.11 -6.87 -2.77
N PHE A 14 -3.84 -6.97 -2.33
CA PHE A 14 -2.80 -7.68 -3.10
C PHE A 14 -3.07 -9.18 -3.30
N ARG A 15 -4.00 -9.79 -2.55
CA ARG A 15 -4.39 -11.18 -2.77
C ARG A 15 -5.51 -11.35 -3.79
N HIS A 16 -6.10 -10.26 -4.28
CA HIS A 16 -7.14 -10.26 -5.29
C HIS A 16 -6.54 -9.78 -6.62
N ASP A 17 -6.88 -10.45 -7.72
CA ASP A 17 -6.29 -10.16 -9.03
C ASP A 17 -6.99 -9.02 -9.79
N ASP A 18 -8.13 -8.54 -9.27
CA ASP A 18 -8.98 -7.55 -9.92
C ASP A 18 -8.34 -6.15 -9.97
N THR A 19 -7.46 -5.84 -9.01
CA THR A 19 -6.82 -4.52 -8.89
C THR A 19 -5.31 -4.61 -9.16
N PRO A 20 -4.76 -3.87 -10.14
CA PRO A 20 -3.33 -3.82 -10.37
C PRO A 20 -2.57 -3.32 -9.12
N PRO A 21 -1.45 -3.96 -8.72
CA PRO A 21 -0.75 -3.60 -7.48
C PRO A 21 -0.31 -2.13 -7.39
N ARG A 22 0.07 -1.52 -8.51
CA ARG A 22 0.42 -0.09 -8.55
C ARG A 22 -0.74 0.84 -8.20
N VAL A 23 -1.98 0.44 -8.54
CA VAL A 23 -3.18 1.20 -8.18
C VAL A 23 -3.41 1.09 -6.67
N VAL A 24 -3.35 -0.12 -6.11
CA VAL A 24 -3.45 -0.34 -4.67
C VAL A 24 -2.42 0.51 -3.91
N ILE A 25 -1.14 0.47 -4.32
CA ILE A 25 -0.08 1.27 -3.68
C ILE A 25 -0.43 2.77 -3.72
N LYS A 26 -0.78 3.31 -4.89
CA LYS A 26 -1.12 4.73 -5.05
C LYS A 26 -2.25 5.16 -4.11
N GLU A 27 -3.37 4.43 -4.12
CA GLU A 27 -4.56 4.80 -3.33
C GLU A 27 -4.28 4.75 -1.82
N TYR A 28 -3.51 3.76 -1.35
CA TYR A 28 -3.15 3.70 0.07
C TYR A 28 -2.06 4.70 0.48
N VAL A 29 -1.19 5.15 -0.43
CA VAL A 29 -0.28 6.27 -0.19
C VAL A 29 -1.06 7.59 -0.08
N ASP A 30 -2.10 7.80 -0.91
CA ASP A 30 -2.99 8.95 -0.81
C ASP A 30 -3.75 8.96 0.53
N VAL A 31 -4.20 7.79 1.01
CA VAL A 31 -4.74 7.65 2.38
C VAL A 31 -3.70 8.03 3.43
N ALA A 32 -2.44 7.61 3.29
CA ALA A 32 -1.38 7.99 4.22
C ALA A 32 -1.16 9.53 4.23
N HIS A 33 -1.20 10.19 3.08
CA HIS A 33 -1.14 11.66 3.00
C HIS A 33 -2.29 12.33 3.76
N ALA A 34 -3.51 11.79 3.68
CA ALA A 34 -4.67 12.35 4.37
C ALA A 34 -4.57 12.26 5.91
N PHE A 35 -3.99 11.17 6.44
CA PHE A 35 -3.83 10.98 7.89
C PHE A 35 -2.53 11.54 8.47
N PHE A 36 -1.51 11.73 7.63
CA PHE A 36 -0.16 12.17 8.04
C PHE A 36 0.36 13.30 7.12
N PRO A 37 -0.30 14.48 7.08
CA PRO A 37 -0.03 15.52 6.09
C PRO A 37 1.38 16.14 6.19
N GLU A 38 1.95 16.21 7.39
CA GLU A 38 3.30 16.76 7.65
C GLU A 38 4.34 15.67 7.93
N GLY A 39 3.93 14.40 7.74
CA GLY A 39 4.68 13.23 8.13
C GLY A 39 5.59 12.65 7.03
N ARG A 40 6.46 11.72 7.43
CA ARG A 40 7.25 10.89 6.49
C ARG A 40 6.57 9.54 6.21
N GLU A 41 5.41 9.33 6.79
CA GLU A 41 4.61 8.11 6.70
C GLU A 41 4.22 7.77 5.26
N PRO A 42 3.85 8.72 4.36
CA PRO A 42 3.49 8.37 2.99
C PRO A 42 4.63 7.70 2.20
N SER A 43 5.88 8.17 2.37
CA SER A 43 7.03 7.55 1.72
C SER A 43 7.39 6.20 2.34
N PHE A 44 7.26 6.07 3.66
CA PHE A 44 7.38 4.79 4.35
C PHE A 44 6.33 3.77 3.87
N VAL A 45 5.06 4.18 3.76
CA VAL A 45 3.96 3.37 3.25
C VAL A 45 4.25 2.92 1.82
N ASN A 46 4.66 3.83 0.94
CA ASN A 46 5.03 3.49 -0.43
C ASN A 46 6.11 2.40 -0.50
N ALA A 47 7.18 2.53 0.28
CA ALA A 47 8.28 1.55 0.30
C ALA A 47 7.83 0.17 0.82
N VAL A 48 7.04 0.14 1.91
CA VAL A 48 6.53 -1.12 2.47
C VAL A 48 5.54 -1.80 1.53
N LEU A 49 4.64 -1.03 0.91
CA LEU A 49 3.66 -1.59 -0.03
C LEU A 49 4.31 -2.09 -1.32
N ASP A 50 5.35 -1.43 -1.85
CA ASP A 50 6.10 -1.94 -3.01
C ASP A 50 6.74 -3.30 -2.70
N HIS A 51 7.36 -3.44 -1.53
CA HIS A 51 7.92 -4.71 -1.08
C HIS A 51 6.86 -5.80 -0.92
N MET A 52 5.76 -5.50 -0.22
CA MET A 52 4.65 -6.45 -0.05
C MET A 52 4.03 -6.89 -1.38
N ALA A 53 3.87 -5.95 -2.32
CA ALA A 53 3.29 -6.23 -3.62
C ALA A 53 4.18 -7.17 -4.45
N ARG A 54 5.50 -6.99 -4.42
CA ARG A 54 6.47 -7.86 -5.10
C ARG A 54 6.49 -9.27 -4.51
N GLU A 55 6.31 -9.40 -3.19
CA GLU A 55 6.23 -10.71 -2.55
C GLU A 55 4.89 -11.41 -2.83
N ALA A 56 3.79 -10.67 -2.85
CA ALA A 56 2.45 -11.23 -3.04
C ALA A 56 2.13 -11.55 -4.51
N ARG A 57 2.60 -10.71 -5.45
CA ARG A 57 2.28 -10.77 -6.88
C ARG A 57 3.51 -10.51 -7.78
N PRO A 58 4.56 -11.35 -7.70
CA PRO A 58 5.78 -11.16 -8.46
C PRO A 58 5.56 -11.12 -9.99
N GLU A 59 4.52 -11.76 -10.50
CA GLU A 59 4.17 -11.81 -11.93
C GLU A 59 3.56 -10.51 -12.48
N ALA A 60 3.13 -9.60 -11.59
CA ALA A 60 2.51 -8.33 -11.96
C ALA A 60 3.51 -7.16 -12.07
N PHE A 61 4.82 -7.43 -11.94
CA PHE A 61 5.89 -6.43 -11.89
C PHE A 61 7.00 -6.63 -12.93
#